data_AF-A0A970IQJ9-F1
#
_entry.id   AF-A0A970IQJ9-F1
#
_cell.length_a   1.000
_cell.length_b   1.000
_cell.length_c   1.000
_cell.angle_alpha   90.00
_cell.angle_beta   90.00
_cell.angle_gamma   90.00
#
_symmetry.space_group_name_H-M   'P 1'
#
loop_
_entity.id
_entity.type
_entity.pdbx_description
1 polymer ?
#
loop_
_entity_poly.entity_id
_entity_poly.type
_entity_poly.pdbx_seq_one_letter_code
_entity_poly.pdbx_strand_id
1 'polypeptide(L)' 'GKENSLMIGFKPDAFDIEFNDQKQNTKELIIGIYNKKLSNSGEYRALIHPDILGIFNGGSINA' A
#
# COMPACT_ATOMS: atom_id res chain seq x y z
N GLY A 1 0.17 19.68 22.47
CA GLY A 1 0.62 19.49 21.07
C GLY A 1 0.24 18.09 20.65
N LYS A 2 -0.43 17.92 19.51
CA LYS A 2 -0.83 16.59 19.01
C LYS A 2 0.41 15.91 18.45
N GLU A 3 0.73 14.74 18.96
CA GLU A 3 1.92 13.97 18.58
C GLU A 3 1.95 13.71 17.07
N ASN A 4 2.82 14.43 16.37
CA ASN A 4 3.11 14.22 14.95
C ASN A 4 3.89 12.91 14.82
N SER A 5 3.18 11.82 14.59
CA SER A 5 3.79 10.52 14.34
C SER A 5 4.57 10.55 13.03
N LEU A 6 5.78 9.98 13.04
CA LEU A 6 6.64 9.90 11.87
C LEU A 6 6.03 8.95 10.83
N MET A 7 5.91 9.41 9.58
CA MET A 7 5.57 8.61 8.42
C MET A 7 6.79 8.53 7.51
N ILE A 8 7.16 7.32 7.11
CA ILE A 8 8.29 7.09 6.21
C ILE A 8 7.73 6.57 4.89
N GLY A 9 7.93 7.33 3.81
CA GLY A 9 7.67 6.86 2.44
C GLY A 9 8.94 6.28 1.84
N PHE A 10 8.87 5.06 1.31
CA PHE A 10 9.97 4.49 0.53
C PHE A 10 9.47 3.93 -0.81
N LYS A 11 10.25 4.14 -1.88
CA LYS A 11 10.03 3.53 -3.19
C LYS A 11 10.95 2.30 -3.30
N PRO A 12 10.43 1.07 -3.22
CA PRO A 12 11.25 -0.13 -3.46
C PRO A 12 11.67 -0.25 -4.93
N ASP A 13 12.74 -1.00 -5.18
CA ASP A 13 13.17 -1.34 -6.54
C ASP A 13 12.21 -2.31 -7.24
N ALA A 14 11.56 -3.18 -6.47
CA ALA A 14 10.53 -4.10 -6.93
C ALA A 14 9.56 -4.40 -5.79
N PHE A 15 8.30 -4.66 -6.13
CA PHE A 15 7.33 -5.22 -5.20
C PHE A 15 6.46 -6.28 -5.88
N ASP A 16 6.09 -7.29 -5.11
CA ASP A 16 5.17 -8.33 -5.51
C ASP A 16 3.95 -8.27 -4.60
N ILE A 17 2.75 -8.24 -5.20
CA ILE A 17 1.50 -8.41 -4.45
C ILE A 17 0.94 -9.78 -4.79
N GLU A 18 0.62 -10.54 -3.75
CA GLU A 18 -0.01 -11.84 -3.85
C GLU A 18 -1.41 -11.77 -3.25
N PHE A 19 -2.41 -12.11 -4.06
CA PHE A 19 -3.82 -12.10 -3.64
C PHE A 19 -4.57 -13.23 -4.34
N ASN A 20 -5.20 -14.12 -3.58
CA ASN A 20 -5.97 -15.26 -4.10
C ASN A 20 -5.25 -16.02 -5.24
N ASP A 21 -4.01 -16.45 -4.98
CA ASP A 21 -3.12 -17.15 -5.93
C ASP A 21 -2.69 -16.34 -7.16
N GLN A 22 -3.08 -15.07 -7.26
CA GLN A 22 -2.59 -14.16 -8.29
C GLN A 22 -1.37 -13.41 -7.78
N LYS A 23 -0.31 -13.41 -8.57
CA LYS A 23 0.91 -12.65 -8.30
C LYS A 23 1.05 -11.53 -9.33
N GLN A 24 1.08 -10.29 -8.85
CA GLN A 24 1.25 -9.11 -9.69
C GLN A 24 2.57 -8.43 -9.34
N ASN A 25 3.41 -8.23 -10.37
CA ASN A 25 4.60 -7.40 -10.28
C ASN A 25 4.27 -6.03 -10.89
N THR A 26 4.43 -4.97 -10.10
CA THR A 26 4.30 -3.59 -10.55
C THR A 26 5.55 -2.83 -10.10
N LYS A 27 5.93 -1.76 -10.82
CA LYS A 27 7.20 -1.05 -10.60
C LYS A 27 7.06 0.35 -9.97
N GLU A 28 5.85 0.90 -9.98
CA GLU A 28 5.60 2.26 -9.52
C GLU A 28 4.66 2.25 -8.31
N LEU A 29 5.24 2.15 -7.12
CA LEU A 29 4.54 2.18 -5.83
C LEU A 29 5.40 2.88 -4.79
N ILE A 30 4.76 3.72 -3.98
CA ILE A 30 5.36 4.29 -2.77
C ILE A 30 4.72 3.59 -1.58
N ILE A 31 5.53 3.00 -0.71
CA ILE A 31 5.08 2.35 0.52
C ILE A 31 5.24 3.32 1.68
N GLY A 32 4.13 3.64 2.35
CA GLY A 32 4.11 4.42 3.58
C GLY A 32 4.13 3.53 4.81
N ILE A 33 5.21 3.57 5.60
CA ILE A 33 5.29 2.92 6.91
C ILE A 33 4.88 3.92 7.98
N TYR A 34 3.89 3.53 8.78
CA TYR A 34 3.35 4.35 9.86
C TYR A 34 3.37 3.59 11.18
N ASN A 35 3.91 4.22 12.23
CA ASN A 35 4.13 3.58 13.54
C ASN A 35 2.91 3.67 14.49
N LYS A 36 1.78 4.28 14.08
CA LYS A 36 0.55 4.23 14.87
C LYS A 36 -0.45 3.28 14.25
N LYS A 37 -1.34 2.76 15.10
CA LYS A 37 -2.45 1.91 14.67
C LYS A 37 -3.32 2.69 13.68
N LEU A 38 -3.58 2.10 12.52
CA LEU A 38 -4.47 2.69 11.51
C LEU A 38 -5.95 2.48 11.86
N SER A 39 -6.26 1.54 12.75
CA SER A 39 -7.58 1.44 13.39
C SER A 39 -7.45 1.23 14.90
N ASN A 40 -8.46 1.68 15.66
CA ASN A 40 -8.51 1.44 17.10
C ASN A 40 -8.50 -0.05 17.44
N SER A 41 -9.06 -0.90 16.58
CA SER A 41 -9.11 -2.36 16.71
C SER A 41 -7.81 -3.07 16.30
N GLY A 42 -6.93 -2.43 15.52
CA GLY A 42 -5.73 -3.05 14.95
C GLY A 42 -5.98 -3.98 13.76
N GLU A 43 -7.22 -4.01 13.25
CA GLU A 43 -7.60 -4.73 12.03
C GLU A 43 -6.94 -4.18 10.78
N TYR A 44 -6.67 -2.87 10.75
CA TYR A 44 -6.00 -2.22 9.64
C TYR A 44 -4.54 -1.89 10.02
N ARG A 45 -3.61 -2.43 9.25
CA ARG A 45 -2.15 -2.33 9.49
C ARG A 45 -1.37 -1.69 8.34
N ALA A 46 -2.00 -1.51 7.18
CA ALA A 46 -1.43 -0.83 6.04
C ALA A 46 -2.49 0.01 5.31
N LEU A 47 -2.03 1.03 4.59
CA LEU A 47 -2.84 1.78 3.63
C LEU A 47 -2.36 1.42 2.22
N ILE A 48 -3.30 1.18 1.32
CA ILE A 48 -3.05 0.81 -0.08
C ILE A 48 -3.77 1.85 -0.94
N HIS A 49 -3.10 2.36 -1.97
CA HIS A 49 -3.74 3.26 -2.93
C HIS A 49 -4.81 2.50 -3.73
N PRO A 50 -6.05 3.01 -3.90
CA PRO A 50 -7.13 2.30 -4.59
C PRO A 50 -6.78 1.85 -6.02
N ASP A 51 -5.91 2.58 -6.72
CA ASP A 51 -5.47 2.22 -8.08
C ASP A 51 -4.79 0.85 -8.15
N ILE A 52 -4.20 0.40 -7.04
CA ILE A 52 -3.63 -0.94 -6.92
C ILE A 52 -4.72 -2.01 -7.05
N LEU A 53 -5.95 -1.72 -6.60
CA LEU A 53 -7.11 -2.61 -6.77
C LEU A 53 -7.56 -2.69 -8.24
N GLY A 54 -7.34 -1.63 -9.03
CA GLY A 54 -7.61 -1.64 -10.46
C GLY A 54 -6.78 -2.68 -11.20
N ILE A 55 -5.52 -2.88 -10.77
CA ILE A 55 -4.59 -3.83 -11.38
C ILE A 55 -5.10 -5.28 -11.24
N PHE A 56 -5.63 -5.67 -10.08
CA PHE A 56 -6.18 -7.02 -9.87
C PHE A 56 -7.51 -7.28 -10.59
N ASN A 57 -8.26 -6.22 -10.91
CA ASN A 57 -9.53 -6.34 -11.62
C ASN A 57 -9.37 -6.30 -13.15
N GLY A 58 -8.15 -6.34 -13.68
CA GLY A 58 -7.87 -6.22 -15.12
C GLY A 58 -8.02 -4.80 -15.67
N GLY A 59 -8.07 -3.79 -14.79
CA GLY A 59 -8.10 -2.38 -15.16
C GLY A 59 -6.72 -1.87 -15.55
N SER A 60 -6.64 -1.09 -16.63
CA SER A 60 -5.43 -0.36 -17.00
C SER A 60 -5.25 0.83 -16.08
N ILE A 61 -4.07 0.96 -15.46
CA ILE A 61 -3.65 2.19 -14.79
C ILE A 61 -3.37 3.25 -15.85
N ASN A 62 -4.38 4.07 -16.18
CA ASN A 62 -4.14 5.27 -16.96
C ASN A 62 -3.48 6.29 -16.02
N ALA A 63 -2.18 6.47 -16.19
CA ALA A 63 -1.39 7.52 -15.55
C ALA A 63 -1.77 8.90 -16.08
#